data_AF-A0A512PMH3-F1
#
_entry.id   AF-A0A512PMH3-F1
#
_cell.length_a   1.000
_cell.length_b   1.000
_cell.length_c   1.000
_cell.angle_alpha   90.00
_cell.angle_beta   90.00
_cell.angle_gamma   90.00
#
_symmetry.space_group_name_H-M   'P 1'
#
loop_
_entity.id
_entity.type
_entity.pdbx_description
1 polymer ?
#
loop_
_entity_poly.entity_id
_entity_poly.type
_entity_poly.pdbx_seq_one_letter_code
_entity_poly.pdbx_strand_id
1 'polypeptide(L)'
;MAKQTIYHATAVSDWQKIQANGLKIPAIDWAHFYTDGNRKKPGSLGYGLYGFWNDPELTKQFISKKPNLKEYAIIRLTLEVEEKHVLNLYDRLRDITFFRNFILNPDLS
;
A
#
# COMPACT_ATOMS: atom_id res chain seq x y z
N MET A 1 -8.53 14.23 -13.74
CA MET A 1 -7.96 13.96 -12.40
C MET A 1 -9.09 13.95 -11.40
N ALA A 2 -9.17 12.92 -10.57
CA ALA A 2 -10.16 12.80 -9.52
C ALA A 2 -9.48 12.83 -8.14
N LYS A 3 -10.07 13.51 -7.16
CA LYS A 3 -9.59 13.44 -5.78
C LYS A 3 -10.16 12.20 -5.11
N GLN A 4 -9.30 11.37 -4.56
CA GLN A 4 -9.70 10.20 -3.79
C GLN A 4 -9.21 10.34 -2.34
N THR A 5 -10.00 9.85 -1.38
CA THR A 5 -9.58 9.79 0.02
C THR A 5 -9.27 8.36 0.40
N ILE A 6 -8.09 8.12 0.96
CA ILE A 6 -7.72 6.83 1.55
C ILE A 6 -7.42 7.02 3.04
N TYR A 7 -7.71 5.98 3.82
CA TYR A 7 -7.39 5.92 5.24
C TYR A 7 -6.31 4.87 5.48
N HIS A 8 -5.21 5.28 6.10
CA HIS A 8 -4.09 4.42 6.45
C HIS A 8 -3.94 4.36 7.97
N ALA A 9 -3.78 3.15 8.52
CA ALA A 9 -3.49 2.99 9.94
C ALA A 9 -2.04 2.55 10.16
N THR A 10 -1.39 3.18 11.14
CA THR A 10 -0.02 2.86 11.53
C THR A 10 0.18 3.04 13.04
N ALA A 11 1.29 2.54 13.58
CA ALA A 11 1.66 2.78 14.98
C ALA A 11 1.97 4.27 15.19
N VAL A 12 1.67 4.81 16.37
CA VAL A 12 1.98 6.22 16.68
C VAL A 12 3.46 6.55 16.48
N SER A 13 4.36 5.62 16.84
CA SER A 13 5.81 5.79 16.64
C SER A 13 6.22 5.88 15.17
N ASP A 14 5.51 5.20 14.26
CA ASP A 14 5.75 5.31 12.82
C ASP A 14 5.09 6.56 12.24
N TRP A 15 3.93 6.97 12.77
CA TRP A 15 3.32 8.25 12.42
C TRP A 15 4.24 9.43 12.74
N GLN A 16 4.88 9.46 13.90
CA GLN A 16 5.85 10.50 14.27
C GLN A 16 7.01 10.58 13.27
N LYS A 17 7.51 9.43 12.79
CA LYS A 17 8.56 9.40 11.76
C LYS A 17 8.07 9.95 10.43
N ILE A 18 6.83 9.64 10.04
CA ILE A 18 6.19 10.15 8.82
C ILE A 18 6.00 11.66 8.90
N GLN A 19 5.55 12.20 10.04
CA GLN A 19 5.42 13.64 10.23
C GLN A 19 6.76 14.35 10.11
N ALA A 20 7.84 13.76 10.65
CA ALA A 20 9.17 14.37 10.63
C ALA A 20 9.87 14.25 9.26
N ASN A 21 9.67 13.16 8.53
CA ASN A 21 10.51 12.82 7.36
C ASN A 21 9.71 12.58 6.07
N GLY A 22 8.39 12.74 6.10
CA GLY A 22 7.51 12.31 5.02
C GLY A 22 7.33 10.80 4.93
N LEU A 23 6.46 10.38 4.01
CA LEU A 23 6.26 8.98 3.67
C LEU A 23 7.47 8.45 2.89
N LYS A 24 8.07 7.35 3.37
CA LYS A 24 9.17 6.65 2.69
C LYS A 24 8.68 5.28 2.24
N ILE A 25 8.67 5.06 0.93
CA ILE A 25 8.44 3.74 0.34
C ILE A 25 9.83 3.15 0.05
N PRO A 26 10.17 1.96 0.56
CA PRO A 26 11.41 1.28 0.20
C PRO A 26 11.57 1.20 -1.31
N ALA A 27 12.80 1.36 -1.81
CA ALA A 27 13.08 1.14 -3.23
C ALA A 27 12.61 -0.27 -3.61
N ILE A 28 11.87 -0.36 -4.72
CA ILE A 28 11.21 -1.60 -5.08
C ILE A 28 12.25 -2.55 -5.67
N ASP A 29 12.66 -3.52 -4.86
CA ASP A 29 13.41 -4.67 -5.35
C ASP A 29 12.44 -5.84 -5.56
N TRP A 30 11.80 -5.85 -6.74
CA TRP A 30 10.85 -6.90 -7.13
C TRP A 30 11.52 -8.28 -7.21
N ALA A 31 12.84 -8.34 -7.47
CA ALA A 31 13.58 -9.60 -7.50
C ALA A 31 13.70 -10.19 -6.09
N HIS A 32 14.14 -9.40 -5.10
CA HIS A 32 14.21 -9.84 -3.69
C HIS A 32 12.85 -10.00 -3.00
N PHE A 33 11.76 -9.52 -3.61
CA PHE A 33 10.39 -9.67 -3.12
C PHE A 33 9.96 -11.14 -3.04
N TYR A 34 10.32 -11.94 -4.06
CA TYR A 34 9.87 -13.31 -4.21
C TYR A 34 10.95 -14.35 -3.91
N THR A 35 12.22 -13.94 -3.83
CA THR A 35 13.35 -14.88 -3.71
C THR A 35 13.97 -14.97 -2.32
N ASP A 36 13.77 -14.01 -1.41
CA ASP A 36 14.58 -13.94 -0.18
C ASP A 36 13.82 -13.87 1.16
N GLY A 37 14.48 -14.43 2.19
CA GLY A 37 14.05 -14.57 3.59
C GLY A 37 13.95 -13.25 4.37
N ASN A 38 13.40 -12.20 3.75
CA ASN A 38 13.21 -10.89 4.35
C ASN A 38 12.37 -10.97 5.64
N ARG A 39 12.89 -10.37 6.73
CA ARG A 39 12.22 -10.30 8.04
C ARG A 39 10.86 -9.57 7.99
N LYS A 40 10.68 -8.63 7.05
CA LYS A 40 9.42 -7.94 6.80
C LYS A 40 8.89 -8.37 5.45
N LYS A 41 7.84 -9.18 5.46
CA LYS A 41 7.15 -9.54 4.24
C LYS A 41 6.29 -8.35 3.78
N PRO A 42 6.34 -8.00 2.50
CA PRO A 42 5.47 -6.97 1.92
C PRO A 42 4.00 -7.39 1.92
N GLY A 43 3.11 -6.44 1.57
CA GLY A 43 1.71 -6.74 1.33
C GLY A 43 1.52 -7.58 0.06
N SER A 44 0.28 -7.99 -0.22
CA SER A 44 -0.06 -8.85 -1.37
C SER A 44 0.32 -8.28 -2.74
N LEU A 45 0.61 -6.98 -2.82
CA LEU A 45 0.88 -6.26 -4.07
C LEU A 45 2.25 -5.57 -4.15
N GLY A 46 3.11 -5.67 -3.13
CA GLY A 46 4.32 -4.84 -3.14
C GLY A 46 4.72 -4.25 -1.80
N TYR A 47 5.84 -3.52 -1.83
CA TYR A 47 6.07 -2.43 -0.90
C TYR A 47 5.33 -1.20 -1.40
N GLY A 48 4.57 -0.57 -0.52
CA GLY A 48 3.77 0.60 -0.88
C GLY A 48 2.97 1.11 0.29
N LEU A 49 2.26 2.21 0.05
CA LEU A 49 1.30 2.74 1.00
C LEU A 49 -0.05 2.05 0.81
N TYR A 50 -0.49 1.34 1.84
CA TYR A 50 -1.78 0.64 1.84
C TYR A 50 -2.81 1.43 2.63
N GLY A 51 -3.99 1.63 2.08
CA GLY A 51 -5.10 2.24 2.78
C GLY A 51 -6.43 1.74 2.26
N PHE A 52 -7.49 2.04 3.01
CA PHE A 52 -8.85 1.72 2.63
C PHE A 52 -9.51 2.94 2.00
N TRP A 53 -10.13 2.75 0.84
CA TRP A 53 -10.76 3.82 0.08
C TRP A 53 -12.05 4.26 0.77
N ASN A 54 -12.10 5.54 1.17
CA ASN A 54 -13.24 6.16 1.83
C ASN A 54 -13.78 5.44 3.09
N ASP A 55 -13.02 4.50 3.68
CA ASP A 55 -13.48 3.64 4.78
C ASP A 55 -12.55 3.71 6.01
N PRO A 56 -12.77 4.69 6.91
CA PRO A 56 -12.01 4.79 8.14
C PRO A 56 -12.38 3.69 9.16
N GLU A 57 -13.55 3.07 9.04
CA GLU A 57 -14.00 2.06 10.01
C GLU A 57 -13.35 0.71 9.73
N LEU A 58 -13.29 0.30 8.47
CA LEU A 58 -12.49 -0.85 8.04
C LEU A 58 -11.01 -0.66 8.41
N THR A 59 -10.51 0.57 8.32
CA THR A 59 -9.16 0.93 8.77
C THR A 59 -8.95 0.66 10.27
N LYS A 60 -9.91 1.04 11.12
CA LYS A 60 -9.88 0.73 12.57
C LYS A 60 -9.95 -0.76 12.83
N GLN A 61 -10.85 -1.48 12.16
CA GLN A 61 -11.00 -2.93 12.30
C GLN A 61 -9.74 -3.68 11.85
N PHE A 62 -9.05 -3.17 10.84
CA PHE A 62 -7.79 -3.75 10.37
C PHE A 62 -6.68 -3.59 11.42
N ILE A 63 -6.51 -2.39 11.96
CA ILE A 63 -5.42 -2.10 12.89
C ILE A 63 -5.64 -2.70 14.28
N SER A 64 -6.90 -2.80 14.72
CA SER A 64 -7.26 -3.41 16.02
C SER A 64 -6.92 -4.89 16.11
N LYS A 65 -6.78 -5.57 14.97
CA LYS A 65 -6.37 -6.98 14.89
C LYS A 65 -4.86 -7.19 15.10
N LYS A 66 -4.04 -6.14 15.15
CA LYS A 66 -2.59 -6.29 15.36
C LYS A 66 -2.29 -6.60 16.83
N PRO A 67 -1.78 -7.81 17.15
CA PRO A 67 -1.38 -8.11 18.52
C PRO A 67 -0.24 -7.20 18.95
N ASN A 68 -0.25 -6.77 20.21
CA ASN A 68 0.79 -5.95 20.84
C ASN A 68 0.90 -4.49 20.38
N LEU A 69 -0.04 -3.99 19.57
CA LEU A 69 -0.09 -2.57 19.22
C LEU A 69 -0.82 -1.78 20.33
N LYS A 70 -0.08 -1.00 21.12
CA LYS A 70 -0.64 -0.20 22.23
C LYS A 70 -1.38 1.05 21.75
N GLU A 71 -0.81 1.75 20.79
CA GLU A 71 -1.34 3.01 20.27
C GLU A 71 -1.19 3.06 18.75
N TYR A 72 -2.22 3.57 18.08
CA TYR A 72 -2.24 3.72 16.63
C TYR A 72 -2.78 5.08 16.21
N ALA A 73 -2.38 5.50 15.01
CA ALA A 73 -2.91 6.67 14.33
C ALA A 73 -3.66 6.23 13.07
N ILE A 74 -4.74 6.92 12.76
CA ILE A 74 -5.44 6.81 11.46
C ILE A 74 -5.19 8.10 10.70
N ILE A 75 -4.59 7.95 9.53
CA ILE A 75 -4.15 9.03 8.68
C ILE A 75 -5.11 9.10 7.50
N ARG A 76 -5.73 10.26 7.31
CA ARG A 76 -6.54 10.57 6.13
C ARG A 76 -5.65 11.20 5.07
N LEU A 77 -5.58 10.58 3.91
CA LEU A 77 -4.81 11.08 2.77
C LEU A 77 -5.76 11.43 1.64
N THR A 78 -5.51 12.58 1.00
CA THR A 78 -6.20 12.96 -0.23
C THR A 78 -5.21 12.85 -1.38
N LEU A 79 -5.53 11.99 -2.33
CA LEU A 79 -4.71 11.69 -3.51
C LEU A 79 -5.34 12.33 -4.73
N GLU A 80 -4.51 12.93 -5.58
CA GLU A 80 -4.90 13.29 -6.94
C GLU A 80 -4.61 12.10 -7.84
N VAL A 81 -5.67 11.54 -8.42
CA VAL A 81 -5.60 10.29 -9.16
C VAL A 81 -5.87 10.54 -10.64
N GLU A 82 -4.94 10.08 -11.47
CA GLU A 82 -5.09 10.00 -12.91
C GLU A 82 -5.45 8.56 -13.28
N GLU A 83 -6.64 8.36 -13.87
CA GLU A 83 -7.17 7.01 -14.18
C GLU A 83 -6.19 6.15 -15.00
N LYS A 84 -5.44 6.77 -15.92
CA LYS A 84 -4.42 6.08 -16.72
C LYS A 84 -3.24 5.52 -15.91
N HIS A 85 -3.06 5.96 -14.66
CA HIS A 85 -2.01 5.50 -13.74
C HIS A 85 -2.57 4.59 -12.63
N VAL A 86 -3.81 4.12 -12.78
CA VAL A 86 -4.48 3.24 -11.81
C VAL A 86 -4.67 1.87 -12.43
N LEU A 87 -4.30 0.83 -11.68
CA LEU A 87 -4.67 -0.55 -11.98
C LEU A 87 -5.85 -0.96 -11.08
N ASN A 88 -6.95 -1.38 -11.70
CA ASN A 88 -8.06 -2.01 -11.01
C ASN A 88 -7.93 -3.53 -11.07
N LEU A 89 -7.48 -4.13 -9.98
CA LEU A 89 -7.26 -5.56 -9.86
C LEU A 89 -8.49 -6.34 -9.35
N TYR A 90 -9.66 -5.70 -9.24
CA TYR A 90 -10.89 -6.32 -8.74
C TYR A 90 -11.76 -6.86 -9.89
N ASP A 91 -12.11 -6.01 -10.84
CA ASP A 91 -13.05 -6.35 -11.93
C ASP A 91 -12.52 -6.04 -13.34
N ARG A 92 -11.37 -5.37 -13.47
CA ARG A 92 -10.79 -5.03 -14.78
C ARG A 92 -9.80 -6.11 -15.24
N LEU A 93 -10.29 -7.09 -16.00
CA LEU A 93 -9.49 -8.20 -16.54
C LEU A 93 -8.23 -7.75 -17.29
N ARG A 94 -8.29 -6.62 -18.00
CA ARG A 94 -7.13 -6.04 -18.69
C ARG A 94 -6.01 -5.68 -17.72
N ASP A 95 -6.33 -5.03 -16.60
CA ASP A 95 -5.35 -4.59 -15.61
C ASP A 95 -4.78 -5.78 -14.83
N ILE A 96 -5.63 -6.76 -14.52
CA ILE A 96 -5.22 -8.03 -13.92
C ILE A 96 -4.21 -8.76 -14.82
N THR A 97 -4.51 -8.86 -16.12
CA THR A 97 -3.61 -9.49 -17.10
C THR A 97 -2.31 -8.71 -17.26
N PHE A 98 -2.39 -7.37 -17.32
CA PHE A 98 -1.22 -6.49 -17.40
C PHE A 98 -0.31 -6.67 -16.19
N PHE A 99 -0.87 -6.62 -14.97
CA PHE A 99 -0.11 -6.77 -13.73
C PHE A 99 0.52 -8.17 -13.61
N ARG A 100 -0.21 -9.22 -14.02
CA ARG A 100 0.33 -10.58 -14.08
C ARG A 100 1.53 -10.68 -15.03
N ASN A 101 1.42 -10.09 -16.23
CA ASN A 101 2.51 -10.13 -17.21
C ASN A 101 3.74 -9.37 -16.72
N PHE A 102 3.55 -8.25 -16.02
CA PHE A 102 4.62 -7.51 -15.35
C PHE A 102 5.35 -8.36 -14.32
N ILE A 103 4.62 -9.08 -13.45
CA ILE A 103 5.23 -9.96 -12.45
C ILE A 103 6.01 -11.11 -13.10
N LEU A 104 5.47 -11.71 -14.17
CA LEU A 104 6.08 -12.89 -14.80
C LEU A 104 7.25 -12.57 -15.72
N ASN A 105 7.31 -11.35 -16.27
CA ASN A 105 8.35 -10.91 -17.20
C ASN A 105 8.85 -9.50 -16.84
N PRO A 106 9.64 -9.36 -15.76
CA PRO A 106 10.08 -8.06 -15.25
C PRO A 106 11.02 -7.31 -16.21
N ASP A 107 11.66 -7.99 -17.16
CA ASP A 107 12.63 -7.42 -18.13
C ASP A 107 11.99 -6.63 -19.30
N LEU A 108 10.68 -6.36 -19.25
CA LEU A 108 9.94 -5.63 -20.31
C LEU A 108 9.65 -4.16 -19.98
N SER A 109 10.30 -3.59 -18.95
CA SER A 109 10.19 -2.17 -18.59
C SER A 109 11.30 -1.33 -19.19
#